data_AF-A0A1B0FKX5-F1
#
_entry.id   AF-A0A1B0FKX5-F1
#
_cell.length_a   1.000
_cell.length_b   1.000
_cell.length_c   1.000
_cell.angle_alpha   90.00
_cell.angle_beta   90.00
_cell.angle_gamma   90.00
#
_symmetry.space_group_name_H-M   'P 1'
#
loop_
_entity.id
_entity.type
_entity.pdbx_description
1 polymer ?
#
loop_
_entity_poly.entity_id
_entity_poly.type
_entity_poly.pdbx_seq_one_letter_code
_entity_poly.pdbx_strand_id
1 'polypeptide(L)'
;AKEEEEEERTDFETAIAVAGFGAFNVLLLLLAALSTFATLFSATSMSFVIPTAECDLHLNLNEKGLLNAITYAGMITSTIPWGLAADTIGRKKVLIAGLLSNAVFVVCCSLSQNVEQLLTFKFFDGVAVCGPYAVSLTYLSEFHGLKHRRLTIMIFGIFSPVSILILPIIAYAVLPYQLVLKTDYISLRSWNIFLLITAVVPLLAGILHMFFPESPKYLMSQGRNNEALKSIAIAYAINRRSTKASYPSLKTLSGKRKEAIIRFRENLDQLKPLFSKPYLPLALH
;
A
#
# COMPACT_ATOMS: atom_id res chain seq x y z
N ALA A 1 7.06 -50.58 8.69
CA ALA A 1 5.92 -49.73 9.09
C ALA A 1 6.34 -48.34 9.63
N LYS A 2 7.54 -47.84 9.33
CA LYS A 2 8.00 -46.48 9.70
C LYS A 2 8.39 -45.64 8.46
N GLU A 3 8.01 -46.11 7.28
CA GLU A 3 8.42 -45.57 5.97
C GLU A 3 7.22 -45.10 5.11
N GLU A 4 6.01 -44.97 5.69
CA GLU A 4 4.79 -44.60 4.92
C GLU A 4 4.23 -43.19 5.19
N GLU A 5 4.92 -42.31 5.91
CA GLU A 5 4.46 -40.91 6.13
C GLU A 5 5.58 -39.86 6.06
N GLU A 6 6.57 -40.01 5.17
CA GLU A 6 7.24 -38.81 4.64
C GLU A 6 6.28 -38.15 3.63
N GLU A 7 5.30 -37.40 4.15
CA GLU A 7 4.43 -36.55 3.35
C GLU A 7 5.26 -35.76 2.34
N GLU A 8 4.98 -35.93 1.05
CA GLU A 8 5.68 -35.29 -0.07
C GLU A 8 5.48 -33.77 -0.02
N ARG A 9 6.32 -33.09 0.77
CA ARG A 9 6.26 -31.65 1.03
C ARG A 9 6.65 -30.90 -0.24
N THR A 10 5.74 -30.10 -0.78
CA THR A 10 6.01 -29.33 -1.98
C THR A 10 6.64 -27.98 -1.64
N ASP A 11 7.70 -27.63 -2.34
CA ASP A 11 8.32 -26.32 -2.23
C ASP A 11 7.39 -25.21 -2.73
N PHE A 12 7.42 -24.04 -2.06
CA PHE A 12 6.57 -22.91 -2.37
C PHE A 12 6.75 -22.42 -3.81
N GLU A 13 7.99 -22.35 -4.29
CA GLU A 13 8.26 -21.85 -5.64
C GLU A 13 7.70 -22.82 -6.70
N THR A 14 7.67 -24.12 -6.41
CA THR A 14 7.00 -25.12 -7.24
C THR A 14 5.48 -24.90 -7.25
N ALA A 15 4.87 -24.69 -6.09
CA ALA A 15 3.44 -24.43 -5.96
C ALA A 15 2.99 -23.19 -6.75
N ILE A 16 3.76 -22.10 -6.70
CA ILE A 16 3.50 -20.88 -7.48
C ILE A 16 3.81 -21.08 -8.97
N ALA A 17 4.84 -21.84 -9.33
CA ALA A 17 5.13 -22.14 -10.73
C ALA A 17 3.96 -22.89 -11.40
N VAL A 18 3.31 -23.82 -10.67
CA VAL A 18 2.10 -24.52 -11.12
C VAL A 18 0.92 -23.55 -11.30
N ALA A 19 0.73 -22.60 -10.37
CA ALA A 19 -0.27 -21.53 -10.49
C ALA A 19 -0.12 -20.71 -11.80
N GLY A 20 1.11 -20.60 -12.28
CA GLY A 20 1.44 -19.96 -13.55
C GLY A 20 1.24 -18.45 -13.54
N PHE A 21 1.45 -17.82 -14.70
CA PHE A 21 1.21 -16.41 -14.93
C PHE A 21 -0.07 -16.23 -15.77
N GLY A 22 -0.87 -15.21 -15.48
CA GLY A 22 -2.16 -15.01 -16.14
C GLY A 22 -2.93 -13.81 -15.59
N ALA A 23 -4.26 -13.83 -15.77
CA ALA A 23 -5.13 -12.70 -15.43
C ALA A 23 -5.04 -12.27 -13.96
N PHE A 24 -4.89 -13.20 -13.01
CA PHE A 24 -4.76 -12.86 -11.59
C PHE A 24 -3.54 -11.97 -11.34
N ASN A 25 -2.40 -12.34 -11.93
CA ASN A 25 -1.14 -11.64 -11.77
C ASN A 25 -1.17 -10.25 -12.41
N VAL A 26 -1.82 -10.11 -13.58
CA VAL A 26 -2.03 -8.81 -14.23
C VAL A 26 -2.96 -7.92 -13.41
N LEU A 27 -4.08 -8.47 -12.92
CA LEU A 27 -4.99 -7.71 -12.05
C LEU A 27 -4.32 -7.28 -10.74
N LEU A 28 -3.50 -8.16 -10.16
CA LEU A 28 -2.71 -7.84 -8.97
C LEU A 28 -1.69 -6.73 -9.23
N LEU A 29 -1.05 -6.74 -10.41
CA LEU A 29 -0.12 -5.69 -10.83
C LEU A 29 -0.85 -4.34 -11.01
N LEU A 30 -2.03 -4.33 -11.63
CA LEU A 30 -2.86 -3.13 -11.76
C LEU A 30 -3.32 -2.60 -10.40
N LEU A 31 -3.68 -3.50 -9.49
CA LEU A 31 -4.06 -3.14 -8.14
C LEU A 31 -2.90 -2.55 -7.34
N ALA A 32 -1.69 -3.10 -7.51
CA ALA A 32 -0.47 -2.53 -6.95
C ALA A 32 -0.16 -1.15 -7.57
N ALA A 33 -0.45 -0.95 -8.86
CA ALA A 33 -0.33 0.37 -9.51
C ALA A 33 -1.25 1.41 -8.85
N LEU A 34 -2.51 1.07 -8.56
CA LEU A 34 -3.44 1.96 -7.86
C LEU A 34 -2.94 2.32 -6.45
N SER A 35 -2.37 1.36 -5.70
CA SER A 35 -1.74 1.65 -4.41
C SER A 35 -0.59 2.65 -4.56
N THR A 36 0.27 2.47 -5.57
CA THR A 36 1.38 3.40 -5.86
C THR A 36 0.86 4.78 -6.22
N PHE A 37 -0.23 4.85 -6.99
CA PHE A 37 -0.84 6.13 -7.37
C PHE A 37 -1.38 6.86 -6.15
N ALA A 38 -2.08 6.16 -5.25
CA ALA A 38 -2.56 6.72 -3.99
C ALA A 38 -1.42 7.34 -3.16
N THR A 39 -0.30 6.65 -3.03
CA THR A 39 0.88 7.15 -2.29
C THR A 39 1.47 8.39 -2.93
N LEU A 40 1.67 8.39 -4.24
CA LEU A 40 2.31 9.51 -4.93
C LEU A 40 1.37 10.71 -5.06
N PHE A 41 0.07 10.49 -5.22
CA PHE A 41 -0.93 11.56 -5.18
C PHE A 41 -0.95 12.23 -3.80
N SER A 42 -0.94 11.41 -2.74
CA SER A 42 -0.89 11.93 -1.37
C SER A 42 0.40 12.75 -1.15
N ALA A 43 1.55 12.27 -1.61
CA ALA A 43 2.84 12.95 -1.48
C ALA A 43 2.94 14.28 -2.25
N THR A 44 2.37 14.35 -3.46
CA THR A 44 2.66 15.45 -4.41
C THR A 44 1.49 16.37 -4.72
N SER A 45 0.27 16.06 -4.25
CA SER A 45 -0.93 16.88 -4.47
C SER A 45 -0.82 18.31 -3.93
N MET A 46 -0.11 18.52 -2.83
CA MET A 46 0.00 19.85 -2.19
C MET A 46 0.70 20.88 -3.07
N SER A 47 1.64 20.45 -3.93
CA SER A 47 2.32 21.33 -4.89
C SER A 47 1.35 22.00 -5.87
N PHE A 48 0.18 21.38 -6.14
CA PHE A 48 -0.86 21.93 -7.01
C PHE A 48 -1.95 22.68 -6.23
N VAL A 49 -2.22 22.25 -4.99
CA VAL A 49 -3.24 22.86 -4.13
C VAL A 49 -2.78 24.22 -3.61
N ILE A 50 -1.54 24.34 -3.12
CA ILE A 50 -1.04 25.55 -2.44
C ILE A 50 -1.25 26.83 -3.25
N PRO A 51 -0.91 26.92 -4.56
CA PRO A 51 -1.09 28.15 -5.33
C PRO A 51 -2.55 28.58 -5.48
N THR A 52 -3.48 27.62 -5.49
CA THR A 52 -4.92 27.90 -5.66
C THR A 52 -5.61 28.15 -4.33
N ALA A 53 -5.15 27.52 -3.25
CA ALA A 53 -5.69 27.69 -1.90
C ALA A 53 -5.10 28.90 -1.14
N GLU A 54 -4.05 29.54 -1.67
CA GLU A 54 -3.34 30.64 -1.01
C GLU A 54 -4.25 31.78 -0.57
N CYS A 55 -5.05 32.32 -1.49
CA CYS A 55 -5.97 33.41 -1.19
C CYS A 55 -7.15 32.97 -0.34
N ASP A 56 -7.53 31.69 -0.42
CA ASP A 56 -8.71 31.15 0.26
C ASP A 56 -8.46 30.85 1.73
N LEU A 57 -7.25 30.37 2.05
CA LEU A 57 -6.84 30.00 3.40
C LEU A 57 -5.92 31.05 4.04
N HIS A 58 -5.62 32.15 3.35
CA HIS A 58 -4.70 33.21 3.77
C HIS A 58 -3.30 32.66 4.16
N LEU A 59 -2.76 31.77 3.32
CA LEU A 59 -1.52 31.03 3.63
C LEU A 59 -0.31 31.95 3.72
N ASN A 60 0.42 31.87 4.83
CA ASN A 60 1.74 32.48 4.95
C ASN A 60 2.85 31.57 4.37
N LEU A 61 4.06 32.13 4.15
CA LEU A 61 5.19 31.39 3.58
C LEU A 61 5.57 30.13 4.39
N ASN A 62 5.49 30.21 5.73
CA ASN A 62 5.84 29.10 6.61
C ASN A 62 4.83 27.95 6.50
N GLU A 63 3.53 28.27 6.43
CA GLU A 63 2.44 27.30 6.27
C GLU A 63 2.51 26.58 4.93
N LYS A 64 2.87 27.28 3.84
CA LYS A 64 3.09 26.65 2.54
C LYS A 64 4.22 25.61 2.60
N GLY A 65 5.33 25.96 3.25
CA GLY A 65 6.43 25.03 3.49
C GLY A 65 6.01 23.84 4.34
N LEU A 66 5.28 24.10 5.43
CA LEU A 66 4.80 23.08 6.35
C LEU A 66 3.80 22.13 5.70
N LEU A 67 2.86 22.62 4.89
CA LEU A 67 1.88 21.79 4.16
C LEU A 67 2.54 20.78 3.22
N ASN A 68 3.65 21.16 2.57
CA ASN A 68 4.42 20.22 1.76
C ASN A 68 5.18 19.21 2.62
N ALA A 69 5.80 19.66 3.72
CA ALA A 69 6.63 18.81 4.57
C ALA A 69 5.83 17.83 5.46
N ILE A 70 4.65 18.25 5.93
CA ILE A 70 3.89 17.52 6.96
C ILE A 70 3.47 16.11 6.51
N THR A 71 3.20 15.94 5.22
CA THR A 71 2.88 14.63 4.63
C THR A 71 4.05 13.67 4.80
N TYR A 72 5.28 14.13 4.52
CA TYR A 72 6.48 13.33 4.68
C TYR A 72 6.80 13.06 6.15
N ALA A 73 6.54 14.03 7.04
CA ALA A 73 6.65 13.82 8.49
C ALA A 73 5.71 12.70 8.96
N GLY A 74 4.46 12.67 8.48
CA GLY A 74 3.52 11.57 8.73
C GLY A 74 4.03 10.22 8.20
N MET A 75 4.57 10.20 6.98
CA MET A 75 5.15 8.99 6.39
C MET A 75 6.32 8.43 7.23
N ILE A 76 7.26 9.29 7.62
CA ILE A 76 8.44 8.90 8.41
C ILE A 76 8.01 8.33 9.77
N THR A 77 7.15 9.04 10.48
CA THR A 77 6.69 8.61 11.82
C THR A 77 5.93 7.29 11.80
N SER A 78 5.23 6.98 10.69
CA SER A 78 4.44 5.76 10.56
C SER A 78 5.20 4.53 10.02
N THR A 79 6.46 4.69 9.60
CA THR A 79 7.23 3.62 8.94
C THR A 79 7.39 2.37 9.81
N ILE A 80 7.78 2.55 11.08
CA ILE A 80 7.98 1.43 12.03
C ILE A 80 6.64 0.74 12.36
N PRO A 81 5.58 1.46 12.79
CA PRO A 81 4.27 0.86 13.02
C PRO A 81 3.76 0.03 11.83
N TRP A 82 3.89 0.54 10.60
CA TRP A 82 3.44 -0.18 9.41
C TRP A 82 4.27 -1.42 9.10
N GLY A 83 5.59 -1.38 9.30
CA GLY A 83 6.45 -2.55 9.15
C GLY A 83 6.03 -3.68 10.11
N LEU A 84 5.79 -3.34 11.37
CA LEU A 84 5.31 -4.28 12.37
C LEU A 84 3.90 -4.81 12.06
N ALA A 85 3.00 -3.93 11.61
CA ALA A 85 1.65 -4.30 11.21
C ALA A 85 1.65 -5.27 10.00
N ALA A 86 2.49 -5.02 8.99
CA ALA A 86 2.60 -5.88 7.81
C ALA A 86 3.01 -7.31 8.17
N ASP A 87 3.91 -7.45 9.14
CA ASP A 87 4.42 -8.75 9.57
C ASP A 87 3.50 -9.51 10.53
N THR A 88 2.67 -8.81 11.29
CA THR A 88 1.79 -9.41 12.30
C THR A 88 0.37 -9.60 11.80
N ILE A 89 -0.24 -8.58 11.20
CA ILE A 89 -1.66 -8.55 10.83
C ILE A 89 -1.92 -9.22 9.47
N GLY A 90 -0.94 -9.15 8.56
CA GLY A 90 -1.04 -9.69 7.20
C GLY A 90 -1.02 -8.59 6.14
N ARG A 91 -0.62 -8.96 4.92
CA ARG A 91 -0.38 -7.99 3.85
C ARG A 91 -1.70 -7.42 3.35
N LYS A 92 -2.69 -8.26 3.06
CA LYS A 92 -4.03 -7.84 2.58
C LYS A 92 -4.70 -6.88 3.55
N LYS A 93 -4.72 -7.21 4.85
CA LYS A 93 -5.39 -6.39 5.87
C LYS A 93 -4.75 -5.01 6.01
N VAL A 94 -3.41 -4.95 5.98
CA VAL A 94 -2.66 -3.69 6.02
C VAL A 94 -2.94 -2.83 4.79
N LEU A 95 -2.98 -3.44 3.59
CA LEU A 95 -3.32 -2.75 2.36
C LEU A 95 -4.72 -2.13 2.42
N ILE A 96 -5.73 -2.91 2.82
CA ILE A 96 -7.11 -2.43 2.93
C ILE A 96 -7.22 -1.32 3.96
N ALA A 97 -6.72 -1.55 5.19
CA ALA A 97 -6.83 -0.56 6.27
C ALA A 97 -6.09 0.74 5.94
N GLY A 98 -4.88 0.65 5.41
CA GLY A 98 -4.08 1.83 5.06
C GLY A 98 -4.67 2.60 3.87
N LEU A 99 -5.13 1.93 2.82
CA LEU A 99 -5.72 2.61 1.65
C LEU A 99 -7.08 3.25 1.97
N LEU A 100 -7.93 2.58 2.75
CA LEU A 100 -9.22 3.16 3.14
C LEU A 100 -9.04 4.32 4.12
N SER A 101 -8.13 4.21 5.08
CA SER A 101 -7.82 5.33 5.98
C SER A 101 -7.20 6.51 5.22
N ASN A 102 -6.31 6.26 4.27
CA ASN A 102 -5.79 7.27 3.36
C ASN A 102 -6.92 7.96 2.60
N ALA A 103 -7.85 7.21 1.99
CA ALA A 103 -9.00 7.79 1.31
C ALA A 103 -9.85 8.69 2.24
N VAL A 104 -10.11 8.25 3.47
CA VAL A 104 -10.84 9.05 4.47
C VAL A 104 -10.09 10.34 4.79
N PHE A 105 -8.78 10.28 5.06
CA PHE A 105 -8.01 11.49 5.37
C PHE A 105 -7.87 12.45 4.19
N VAL A 106 -7.76 11.95 2.95
CA VAL A 106 -7.78 12.80 1.75
C VAL A 106 -9.15 13.48 1.58
N VAL A 107 -10.26 12.77 1.86
CA VAL A 107 -11.60 13.38 1.89
C VAL A 107 -11.67 14.44 2.99
N CYS A 108 -11.17 14.18 4.20
CA CYS A 108 -11.12 15.18 5.26
C CYS A 108 -10.26 16.41 4.88
N CYS A 109 -9.14 16.20 4.18
CA CYS A 109 -8.34 17.30 3.61
C CYS A 109 -9.17 18.11 2.61
N SER A 110 -9.91 17.44 1.73
CA SER A 110 -10.83 18.08 0.78
C SER A 110 -11.94 18.88 1.47
N LEU A 111 -12.38 18.49 2.66
CA LEU A 111 -13.42 19.23 3.40
C LEU A 111 -12.88 20.35 4.30
N SER A 112 -11.55 20.45 4.46
CA SER A 112 -10.94 21.44 5.34
C SER A 112 -11.24 22.88 4.93
N GLN A 113 -11.56 23.72 5.92
CA GLN A 113 -11.87 25.14 5.71
C GLN A 113 -10.77 26.08 6.21
N ASN A 114 -9.87 25.58 7.06
CA ASN A 114 -8.77 26.33 7.67
C ASN A 114 -7.45 25.57 7.53
N VAL A 115 -6.34 26.30 7.59
CA VAL A 115 -4.97 25.74 7.45
C VAL A 115 -4.66 24.67 8.48
N GLU A 116 -5.05 24.86 9.74
CA GLU A 116 -4.80 23.92 10.83
C GLU A 116 -5.49 22.56 10.60
N GLN A 117 -6.72 22.58 10.09
CA GLN A 117 -7.45 21.37 9.74
C GLN A 117 -6.75 20.63 8.59
N LEU A 118 -6.37 21.38 7.55
CA LEU A 118 -5.68 20.82 6.40
C LEU A 118 -4.34 20.19 6.82
N LEU A 119 -3.53 20.90 7.64
CA LEU A 119 -2.27 20.39 8.19
C LEU A 119 -2.47 19.10 8.99
N THR A 120 -3.48 19.08 9.88
CA THR A 120 -3.75 17.93 10.74
C THR A 120 -4.17 16.71 9.92
N PHE A 121 -5.15 16.86 9.01
CA PHE A 121 -5.57 15.76 8.17
C PHE A 121 -4.46 15.32 7.21
N LYS A 122 -3.61 16.25 6.75
CA LYS A 122 -2.51 15.92 5.85
C LYS A 122 -1.37 15.17 6.54
N PHE A 123 -1.14 15.44 7.83
CA PHE A 123 -0.27 14.61 8.65
C PHE A 123 -0.78 13.17 8.71
N PHE A 124 -2.07 12.98 9.04
CA PHE A 124 -2.67 11.64 9.14
C PHE A 124 -2.80 10.93 7.80
N ASP A 125 -2.98 11.67 6.71
CA ASP A 125 -2.89 11.19 5.34
C ASP A 125 -1.51 10.57 5.06
N GLY A 126 -0.43 11.29 5.41
CA GLY A 126 0.94 10.80 5.34
C GLY A 126 1.18 9.55 6.20
N VAL A 127 0.62 9.53 7.42
CA VAL A 127 0.66 8.36 8.31
C VAL A 127 -0.04 7.17 7.66
N ALA A 128 -1.22 7.34 7.05
CA ALA A 128 -2.00 6.25 6.49
C ALA A 128 -1.36 5.61 5.25
N VAL A 129 -0.71 6.42 4.40
CA VAL A 129 -0.34 6.01 3.04
C VAL A 129 1.04 5.33 2.93
N CYS A 130 1.91 5.48 3.95
CA CYS A 130 3.26 4.91 3.94
C CYS A 130 3.26 3.38 3.88
N GLY A 131 2.43 2.73 4.71
CA GLY A 131 2.35 1.28 4.80
C GLY A 131 1.93 0.59 3.50
N PRO A 132 0.79 0.98 2.89
CA PRO A 132 0.30 0.38 1.66
C PRO A 132 1.32 0.35 0.51
N TYR A 133 2.16 1.38 0.37
CA TYR A 133 3.18 1.43 -0.68
C TYR A 133 4.19 0.28 -0.52
N ALA A 134 4.81 0.18 0.66
CA ALA A 134 5.82 -0.84 0.96
C ALA A 134 5.22 -2.25 0.88
N VAL A 135 4.02 -2.44 1.43
CA VAL A 135 3.35 -3.74 1.47
C VAL A 135 2.87 -4.18 0.09
N SER A 136 2.49 -3.24 -0.80
CA SER A 136 2.04 -3.58 -2.16
C SER A 136 3.13 -4.27 -2.97
N LEU A 137 4.38 -3.79 -2.87
CA LEU A 137 5.52 -4.41 -3.55
C LEU A 137 5.78 -5.82 -3.03
N THR A 138 5.79 -5.99 -1.70
CA THR A 138 5.97 -7.31 -1.08
C THR A 138 4.86 -8.26 -1.50
N TYR A 139 3.60 -7.84 -1.36
CA TYR A 139 2.42 -8.61 -1.73
C TYR A 139 2.45 -9.03 -3.20
N LEU A 140 2.79 -8.12 -4.11
CA LEU A 140 2.97 -8.41 -5.54
C LEU A 140 4.05 -9.47 -5.78
N SER A 141 5.21 -9.33 -5.13
CA SER A 141 6.34 -10.25 -5.29
C SER A 141 6.06 -11.66 -4.76
N GLU A 142 5.13 -11.79 -3.81
CA GLU A 142 4.76 -13.05 -3.16
C GLU A 142 3.81 -13.91 -4.01
N PHE A 143 3.12 -13.32 -5.00
CA PHE A 143 2.27 -14.06 -5.94
C PHE A 143 2.95 -14.38 -7.29
N HIS A 144 4.14 -13.82 -7.53
CA HIS A 144 4.88 -14.03 -8.77
C HIS A 144 6.03 -15.02 -8.57
N GLY A 145 6.03 -16.11 -9.36
CA GLY A 145 7.13 -17.07 -9.37
C GLY A 145 8.43 -16.49 -9.95
N LEU A 146 9.56 -17.13 -9.64
CA LEU A 146 10.92 -16.67 -10.00
C LEU A 146 11.06 -16.13 -11.44
N LYS A 147 10.45 -16.81 -12.42
CA LYS A 147 10.55 -16.48 -13.84
C LYS A 147 10.00 -15.08 -14.19
N HIS A 148 8.87 -14.68 -13.62
CA HIS A 148 8.17 -13.43 -13.98
C HIS A 148 8.30 -12.35 -12.91
N ARG A 149 8.75 -12.69 -11.71
CA ARG A 149 8.87 -11.76 -10.57
C ARG A 149 9.71 -10.53 -10.88
N ARG A 150 10.88 -10.71 -11.51
CA ARG A 150 11.78 -9.59 -11.83
C ARG A 150 11.10 -8.59 -12.79
N LEU A 151 10.53 -9.09 -13.89
CA LEU A 151 9.83 -8.24 -14.86
C LEU A 151 8.66 -7.49 -14.23
N THR A 152 7.88 -8.18 -13.39
CA THR A 152 6.73 -7.59 -12.71
C THR A 152 7.14 -6.47 -11.77
N ILE A 153 8.22 -6.64 -11.00
CA ILE A 153 8.75 -5.59 -10.12
C ILE A 153 9.27 -4.39 -10.93
N MET A 154 9.91 -4.64 -12.08
CA MET A 154 10.33 -3.54 -12.97
C MET A 154 9.13 -2.76 -13.51
N ILE A 155 8.08 -3.46 -13.98
CA ILE A 155 6.84 -2.81 -14.45
C ILE A 155 6.16 -2.04 -13.31
N PHE A 156 6.14 -2.61 -12.10
CA PHE A 156 5.63 -1.90 -10.93
C PHE A 156 6.37 -0.57 -10.68
N GLY A 157 7.69 -0.55 -10.86
CA GLY A 157 8.49 0.68 -10.76
C GLY A 157 8.14 1.74 -11.82
N ILE A 158 7.70 1.33 -13.02
CA ILE A 158 7.26 2.25 -14.09
C ILE A 158 5.97 2.99 -13.70
N PHE A 159 5.12 2.42 -12.85
CA PHE A 159 3.90 3.11 -12.41
C PHE A 159 4.20 4.36 -11.57
N SER A 160 5.35 4.45 -10.89
CA SER A 160 5.70 5.61 -10.11
C SER A 160 5.80 6.91 -10.95
N PRO A 161 6.65 6.99 -12.00
CA PRO A 161 6.66 8.18 -12.86
C PRO A 161 5.34 8.40 -13.60
N VAL A 162 4.64 7.33 -14.00
CA VAL A 162 3.31 7.47 -14.64
C VAL A 162 2.31 8.15 -13.71
N SER A 163 2.30 7.80 -12.41
CA SER A 163 1.48 8.48 -11.42
C SER A 163 1.78 9.97 -11.33
N ILE A 164 3.07 10.33 -11.30
CA ILE A 164 3.52 11.72 -11.18
C ILE A 164 3.11 12.53 -12.43
N LEU A 165 2.96 11.88 -13.60
CA LEU A 165 2.46 12.54 -14.82
C LEU A 165 0.94 12.68 -14.85
N ILE A 166 0.19 11.70 -14.31
CA ILE A 166 -1.28 11.73 -14.30
C ILE A 166 -1.79 12.84 -13.38
N LEU A 167 -1.16 13.06 -12.23
CA LEU A 167 -1.63 14.04 -11.25
C LEU A 167 -1.72 15.50 -11.80
N PRO A 168 -0.69 16.05 -12.47
CA PRO A 168 -0.77 17.34 -13.15
C PRO A 168 -1.85 17.41 -14.21
N ILE A 169 -2.11 16.31 -14.94
CA ILE A 169 -3.19 16.26 -15.95
C ILE A 169 -4.55 16.44 -15.26
N ILE A 170 -4.77 15.76 -14.14
CA ILE A 170 -5.98 15.93 -13.31
C ILE A 170 -6.04 17.37 -12.78
N ALA A 171 -4.94 17.91 -12.27
CA ALA A 171 -4.87 19.28 -11.75
C ALA A 171 -5.22 20.31 -12.83
N TYR A 172 -4.64 20.19 -14.03
CA TYR A 172 -4.92 21.05 -15.17
C TYR A 172 -6.39 20.93 -15.62
N ALA A 173 -6.98 19.75 -15.56
CA ALA A 173 -8.38 19.53 -15.93
C ALA A 173 -9.38 20.05 -14.89
N VAL A 174 -8.98 20.39 -13.66
CA VAL A 174 -9.92 20.74 -12.58
C VAL A 174 -9.70 22.16 -12.05
N LEU A 175 -8.45 22.54 -11.76
CA LEU A 175 -8.12 23.79 -11.09
C LEU A 175 -8.53 25.07 -11.86
N PRO A 176 -8.46 25.15 -13.20
CA PRO A 176 -8.81 26.36 -13.94
C PRO A 176 -10.29 26.74 -13.91
N TYR A 177 -11.20 25.80 -13.63
CA TYR A 177 -12.64 26.00 -13.79
C TYR A 177 -13.29 26.90 -12.72
N GLN A 178 -12.52 27.42 -11.74
CA GLN A 178 -13.01 28.35 -10.70
C GLN A 178 -14.32 27.87 -10.04
N LEU A 179 -14.42 26.56 -9.78
CA LEU A 179 -15.62 25.94 -9.22
C LEU A 179 -15.79 26.39 -7.77
N VAL A 180 -16.99 26.83 -7.42
CA VAL A 180 -17.36 27.22 -6.06
C VAL A 180 -18.69 26.57 -5.71
N LEU A 181 -18.65 25.57 -4.84
CA LEU A 181 -19.81 24.92 -4.25
C LEU A 181 -19.91 25.38 -2.80
N LYS A 182 -20.78 26.35 -2.53
CA LYS A 182 -21.08 26.83 -1.18
C LYS A 182 -22.33 26.17 -0.65
N THR A 183 -22.21 25.56 0.53
CA THR A 183 -23.31 25.13 1.39
C THR A 183 -23.29 25.99 2.65
N ASP A 184 -24.36 26.00 3.44
CA ASP A 184 -24.49 26.84 4.65
C ASP A 184 -23.33 26.68 5.66
N TYR A 185 -22.63 25.54 5.64
CA TYR A 185 -21.55 25.22 6.57
C TYR A 185 -20.17 24.97 5.92
N ILE A 186 -20.11 24.74 4.60
CA ILE A 186 -18.89 24.31 3.90
C ILE A 186 -18.75 25.03 2.56
N SER A 187 -17.59 25.60 2.28
CA SER A 187 -17.24 26.20 0.99
C SER A 187 -16.21 25.34 0.27
N LEU A 188 -16.64 24.56 -0.72
CA LEU A 188 -15.76 23.76 -1.57
C LEU A 188 -15.37 24.53 -2.83
N ARG A 189 -14.08 24.57 -3.11
CA ARG A 189 -13.49 25.23 -4.28
C ARG A 189 -12.83 24.21 -5.20
N SER A 190 -12.28 24.65 -6.33
CA SER A 190 -11.61 23.76 -7.29
C SER A 190 -10.54 22.85 -6.65
N TRP A 191 -9.77 23.36 -5.68
CA TRP A 191 -8.73 22.57 -5.01
C TRP A 191 -9.30 21.49 -4.08
N ASN A 192 -10.45 21.76 -3.44
CA ASN A 192 -11.18 20.76 -2.67
C ASN A 192 -11.66 19.63 -3.59
N ILE A 193 -12.23 19.98 -4.75
CA ILE A 193 -12.71 18.99 -5.74
C ILE A 193 -11.54 18.19 -6.31
N PHE A 194 -10.41 18.83 -6.59
CA PHE A 194 -9.18 18.14 -7.00
C PHE A 194 -8.76 17.09 -5.97
N LEU A 195 -8.70 17.44 -4.68
CA LEU A 195 -8.41 16.48 -3.61
C LEU A 195 -9.44 15.35 -3.53
N LEU A 196 -10.73 15.66 -3.69
CA LEU A 196 -11.80 14.67 -3.70
C LEU A 196 -11.64 13.65 -4.84
N ILE A 197 -11.27 14.11 -6.04
CA ILE A 197 -10.97 13.24 -7.19
C ILE A 197 -9.77 12.35 -6.88
N THR A 198 -8.71 12.89 -6.26
CA THR A 198 -7.55 12.09 -5.88
C THR A 198 -7.88 11.03 -4.82
N ALA A 199 -8.86 11.27 -3.94
CA ALA A 199 -9.32 10.31 -2.93
C ALA A 199 -10.01 9.06 -3.52
N VAL A 200 -10.51 9.14 -4.76
CA VAL A 200 -11.13 8.00 -5.45
C VAL A 200 -10.12 6.87 -5.67
N VAL A 201 -8.85 7.20 -5.93
CA VAL A 201 -7.80 6.22 -6.21
C VAL A 201 -7.54 5.29 -5.01
N PRO A 202 -7.21 5.79 -3.80
CA PRO A 202 -7.04 4.94 -2.63
C PRO A 202 -8.33 4.24 -2.21
N LEU A 203 -9.49 4.88 -2.37
CA LEU A 203 -10.78 4.25 -2.07
C LEU A 203 -11.01 3.02 -2.95
N LEU A 204 -10.83 3.18 -4.26
CA LEU A 204 -10.95 2.10 -5.23
C LEU A 204 -9.92 1.00 -4.96
N ALA A 205 -8.66 1.36 -4.70
CA ALA A 205 -7.60 0.40 -4.40
C ALA A 205 -7.94 -0.42 -3.14
N GLY A 206 -8.38 0.24 -2.06
CA GLY A 206 -8.75 -0.41 -0.80
C GLY A 206 -9.93 -1.36 -0.96
N ILE A 207 -10.97 -0.96 -1.70
CA ILE A 207 -12.13 -1.81 -2.01
C ILE A 207 -11.70 -3.02 -2.86
N LEU A 208 -10.90 -2.80 -3.91
CA LEU A 208 -10.45 -3.89 -4.79
C LEU A 208 -9.57 -4.91 -4.07
N HIS A 209 -8.72 -4.49 -3.13
CA HIS A 209 -7.93 -5.39 -2.27
C HIS A 209 -8.79 -6.31 -1.40
N MET A 210 -10.04 -5.94 -1.08
CA MET A 210 -10.95 -6.82 -0.32
C MET A 210 -11.25 -8.14 -1.04
N PHE A 211 -11.25 -8.12 -2.39
CA PHE A 211 -11.56 -9.29 -3.21
C PHE A 211 -10.38 -10.22 -3.46
N PHE A 212 -9.15 -9.77 -3.17
CA PHE A 212 -7.95 -10.57 -3.34
C PHE A 212 -7.66 -11.48 -2.13
N PRO A 213 -6.99 -12.64 -2.32
CA PRO A 213 -6.63 -13.52 -1.22
C PRO A 213 -5.49 -12.94 -0.36
N GLU A 214 -5.28 -13.48 0.84
CA GLU A 214 -4.11 -13.08 1.64
C GLU A 214 -2.81 -13.66 1.04
N SER A 215 -1.67 -13.04 1.31
CA SER A 215 -0.39 -13.51 0.81
C SER A 215 -0.09 -14.94 1.26
N PRO A 216 0.30 -15.84 0.33
CA PRO A 216 0.62 -17.21 0.67
C PRO A 216 1.89 -17.31 1.52
N LYS A 217 2.91 -16.46 1.28
CA LYS A 217 4.14 -16.44 2.11
C LYS A 217 3.85 -15.97 3.53
N TYR A 218 2.99 -14.97 3.71
CA TYR A 218 2.56 -14.56 5.04
C TYR A 218 1.81 -15.69 5.76
N LEU A 219 0.84 -16.31 5.10
CA LEU A 219 0.08 -17.42 5.68
C LEU A 219 0.98 -18.59 6.09
N MET A 220 1.96 -18.95 5.25
CA MET A 220 2.98 -19.96 5.60
C MET A 220 3.81 -19.55 6.82
N SER A 221 4.23 -18.29 6.90
CA SER A 221 5.02 -17.80 8.05
C SER A 221 4.24 -17.84 9.37
N GLN A 222 2.90 -17.74 9.30
CA GLN A 222 1.99 -17.90 10.43
C GLN A 222 1.61 -19.38 10.69
N GLY A 223 2.18 -20.33 9.95
CA GLY A 223 1.87 -21.76 10.05
C GLY A 223 0.53 -22.17 9.43
N ARG A 224 -0.16 -21.25 8.73
CA ARG A 224 -1.47 -21.47 8.09
C ARG A 224 -1.29 -22.03 6.67
N ASN A 225 -0.58 -23.15 6.54
CA ASN A 225 -0.19 -23.73 5.24
C ASN A 225 -1.39 -24.12 4.35
N ASN A 226 -2.47 -24.61 4.96
CA ASN A 226 -3.70 -24.94 4.22
C ASN A 226 -4.36 -23.71 3.59
N GLU A 227 -4.30 -22.56 4.26
CA GLU A 227 -4.83 -21.31 3.72
C GLU A 227 -3.92 -20.70 2.66
N ALA A 228 -2.60 -20.87 2.81
CA ALA A 228 -1.64 -20.50 1.79
C ALA A 228 -1.91 -21.27 0.49
N LEU A 229 -2.14 -22.58 0.57
CA LEU A 229 -2.54 -23.41 -0.58
C LEU A 229 -3.85 -22.93 -1.20
N LYS A 230 -4.87 -22.60 -0.40
CA LYS A 230 -6.13 -22.02 -0.92
C LYS A 230 -5.90 -20.70 -1.67
N SER A 231 -5.00 -19.86 -1.18
CA SER A 231 -4.65 -18.58 -1.81
C SER A 231 -3.95 -18.79 -3.16
N ILE A 232 -3.03 -19.76 -3.25
CA ILE A 232 -2.38 -20.14 -4.50
C ILE A 232 -3.38 -20.80 -5.46
N ALA A 233 -4.30 -21.64 -4.97
CA ALA A 233 -5.33 -22.28 -5.78
C ALA A 233 -6.32 -21.26 -6.38
N ILE A 234 -6.63 -20.16 -5.66
CA ILE A 234 -7.40 -19.03 -6.22
C ILE A 234 -6.65 -18.41 -7.40
N ALA A 235 -5.35 -18.13 -7.23
CA ALA A 235 -4.52 -17.57 -8.31
C ALA A 235 -4.45 -18.51 -9.52
N TYR A 236 -4.26 -19.82 -9.28
CA TYR A 236 -4.28 -20.86 -10.33
C TYR A 236 -5.60 -20.87 -11.10
N ALA A 237 -6.74 -20.91 -10.39
CA ALA A 237 -8.07 -20.99 -11.00
C ALA A 237 -8.30 -19.82 -11.97
N ILE A 238 -7.92 -18.61 -11.56
CA ILE A 238 -8.06 -17.41 -12.40
C ILE A 238 -7.06 -17.41 -13.56
N ASN A 239 -5.79 -17.78 -13.32
CA ASN A 239 -4.77 -17.77 -14.37
C ASN A 239 -5.02 -18.83 -15.45
N ARG A 240 -5.47 -20.02 -15.06
CA ARG A 240 -5.72 -21.15 -15.97
C ARG A 240 -7.15 -21.25 -16.46
N ARG A 241 -8.03 -20.33 -16.05
CA ARG A 241 -9.49 -20.37 -16.30
C ARG A 241 -10.08 -21.75 -15.93
N SER A 242 -9.67 -22.26 -14.76
CA SER A 242 -10.01 -23.59 -14.26
C SER A 242 -10.65 -23.50 -12.87
N THR A 243 -10.98 -24.62 -12.26
CA THR A 243 -11.52 -24.66 -10.90
C THR A 243 -10.42 -24.77 -9.86
N LYS A 244 -10.71 -24.34 -8.62
CA LYS A 244 -9.79 -24.52 -7.49
C LYS A 244 -9.49 -26.00 -7.21
N ALA A 245 -10.44 -26.88 -7.52
CA ALA A 245 -10.32 -28.33 -7.32
C ALA A 245 -9.35 -28.99 -8.33
N SER A 246 -9.11 -28.35 -9.47
CA SER A 246 -8.14 -28.80 -10.48
C SER A 246 -6.70 -28.44 -10.15
N TYR A 247 -6.45 -27.67 -9.08
CA TYR A 247 -5.10 -27.41 -8.60
C TYR A 247 -4.51 -28.74 -8.08
N PRO A 248 -3.30 -29.15 -8.54
CA PRO A 248 -2.70 -30.40 -8.09
C PRO A 248 -2.69 -30.46 -6.56
N SER A 249 -3.06 -31.62 -6.00
CA SER A 249 -3.17 -31.84 -4.56
C SER A 249 -1.79 -31.83 -3.90
N LEU A 250 -1.17 -30.66 -3.79
CA LEU A 250 -0.02 -30.44 -2.94
C LEU A 250 -0.55 -30.49 -1.50
N LYS A 251 -0.29 -31.59 -0.79
CA LYS A 251 -0.94 -31.89 0.49
C LYS A 251 -0.53 -30.89 1.58
N THR A 252 0.73 -30.43 1.59
CA THR A 252 1.24 -29.52 2.63
C THR A 252 2.44 -28.70 2.12
N LEU A 253 2.45 -27.38 2.39
CA LEU A 253 3.61 -26.51 2.15
C LEU A 253 4.61 -26.61 3.30
N SER A 254 5.91 -26.74 2.98
CA SER A 254 6.99 -26.69 3.98
C SER A 254 7.18 -25.25 4.46
N GLY A 255 6.80 -24.96 5.71
CA GLY A 255 7.01 -23.65 6.33
C GLY A 255 7.33 -23.78 7.82
N LYS A 256 8.45 -23.20 8.27
CA LYS A 256 8.77 -23.10 9.70
C LYS A 256 7.84 -22.08 10.36
N ARG A 257 7.10 -22.51 11.38
CA ARG A 257 6.33 -21.61 12.26
C ARG A 257 7.32 -20.71 13.00
N LYS A 258 7.32 -19.40 12.74
CA LYS A 258 7.95 -18.42 13.62
C LYS A 258 6.84 -17.69 14.36
N GLU A 259 6.82 -17.75 15.68
CA GLU A 259 5.81 -17.05 16.48
C GLU A 259 5.92 -15.53 16.28
N ALA A 260 4.78 -14.85 16.19
CA ALA A 260 4.73 -13.40 15.98
C ALA A 260 5.51 -12.62 17.06
N ILE A 261 5.57 -13.13 18.30
CA ILE A 261 6.36 -12.56 19.40
C ILE A 261 7.86 -12.67 19.13
N ILE A 262 8.33 -13.81 18.63
CA ILE A 262 9.74 -14.01 18.24
C ILE A 262 10.09 -13.06 17.10
N ARG A 263 9.19 -12.90 16.11
CA ARG A 263 9.40 -11.98 14.98
C ARG A 263 9.41 -10.51 15.40
N PHE A 264 8.52 -10.12 16.32
CA PHE A 264 8.50 -8.79 16.91
C PHE A 264 9.79 -8.48 17.66
N ARG A 265 10.27 -9.44 18.47
CA ARG A 265 11.54 -9.33 19.19
C ARG A 265 12.73 -9.28 18.23
N GLU A 266 12.78 -10.13 17.22
CA GLU A 266 13.80 -10.10 16.15
C GLU A 266 13.80 -8.75 15.41
N ASN A 267 12.62 -8.20 15.07
CA ASN A 267 12.50 -6.90 14.41
C ASN A 267 12.99 -5.75 15.32
N LEU A 268 12.67 -5.77 16.62
CA LEU A 268 13.21 -4.81 17.58
C LEU A 268 14.72 -4.96 17.77
N ASP A 269 15.23 -6.19 17.81
CA ASP A 269 16.65 -6.48 17.91
C ASP A 269 17.41 -6.06 16.64
N GLN A 270 16.78 -6.09 15.46
CA GLN A 270 17.32 -5.54 14.21
C GLN A 270 17.31 -4.00 14.18
N LEU A 271 16.45 -3.34 14.96
CA LEU A 271 16.45 -1.89 15.12
C LEU A 271 17.46 -1.41 16.17
N LYS A 272 17.85 -2.27 17.11
CA LYS A 272 18.84 -1.98 18.16
C LYS A 272 20.18 -1.40 17.64
N PRO A 273 20.74 -1.83 16.48
CA PRO A 273 21.96 -1.28 15.92
C PRO A 273 21.83 0.18 15.47
N LEU A 274 20.67 0.60 14.95
CA LEU A 274 20.39 1.98 14.55
C LEU A 274 20.52 2.95 15.73
N PHE A 275 20.23 2.46 16.94
CA PHE A 275 20.33 3.22 18.19
C PHE A 275 21.59 2.89 19.01
N SER A 276 22.57 2.21 18.41
CA SER A 276 23.84 1.85 19.05
C SER A 276 25.01 2.67 18.49
N LYS A 277 26.01 2.99 19.33
CA LYS A 277 27.26 3.63 18.86
C LYS A 277 28.04 2.59 18.04
N PRO A 278 28.45 2.89 16.79
CA PRO A 278 28.88 4.20 16.27
C PRO A 278 27.86 4.96 15.38
N TYR A 279 26.64 4.46 15.19
CA TYR A 279 25.69 5.01 14.20
C TYR A 279 24.84 6.18 14.72
N LEU A 280 24.69 6.31 16.05
CA LEU A 280 23.96 7.41 16.70
C LEU A 280 24.46 8.83 16.33
N PRO A 281 25.76 9.15 16.34
CA PRO A 281 26.25 10.47 15.94
C PRO A 281 26.12 10.76 14.44
N LEU A 282 25.92 9.74 13.60
CA LEU A 282 25.73 9.90 12.15
C LEU A 282 24.27 10.20 11.76
N ALA A 283 23.31 9.82 12.61
CA ALA A 283 21.87 10.02 12.38
C ALA A 283 21.33 11.36 12.94
N LEU A 284 22.11 12.03 13.79
CA LEU A 284 21.79 13.30 14.43
C LEU A 284 22.50 14.51 13.79
N HIS A 285 23.22 14.29 12.69
CA HIS A 285 23.99 15.30 11.95
C HIS A 285 23.38 15.54 10.58
#